data_AF-A0A4U6VPB3-F1
#
_entry.id   AF-A0A4U6VPB3-F1
#
_cell.length_a   1.000
_cell.length_b   1.000
_cell.length_c   1.000
_cell.angle_alpha   90.00
_cell.angle_beta   90.00
_cell.angle_gamma   90.00
#
_symmetry.space_group_name_H-M   'P 1'
#
loop_
_entity.id
_entity.type
_entity.pdbx_description
1 polymer ?
#
loop_
_entity_poly.entity_id
_entity_poly.type
_entity_poly.pdbx_seq_one_letter_code
_entity_poly.pdbx_strand_id
1 'polypeptide(L)'
;MNQKFDDFLEPSILLEETHYGEGFRIGYATGLVSGKEEGRKLGLNMGFQVGEELGFYQSCLDVWIAADHINHGAFSDRMKKNIEQMAALVTSYPIEDPENEQIQEIMGKIRLKFRIITASLGVKLEHGGQSKSLKQGFEDLYAVSNGHYIDVKFRKSWGR
;
A
#
# COMPACT_ATOMS: atom_id res chain seq x y z
N MET A 1 -20.25 -58.58 13.57
CA MET A 1 -20.82 -57.48 14.39
C MET A 1 -20.43 -56.09 13.92
N ASN A 2 -19.43 -55.93 13.02
CA ASN A 2 -18.98 -54.60 12.54
C ASN A 2 -19.87 -53.97 11.46
N GLN A 3 -20.63 -54.76 10.70
CA GLN A 3 -21.38 -54.29 9.53
C GLN A 3 -22.58 -53.37 9.87
N LYS A 4 -23.10 -53.43 11.10
CA LYS A 4 -24.28 -52.66 11.53
C LYS A 4 -23.91 -51.28 12.08
N PHE A 5 -22.65 -51.09 12.45
CA PHE A 5 -22.12 -49.84 12.99
C PHE A 5 -21.71 -48.89 11.85
N ASP A 6 -21.15 -49.44 10.77
CA ASP A 6 -20.78 -48.70 9.57
C ASP A 6 -22.03 -48.12 8.85
N ASP A 7 -23.11 -48.90 8.71
CA ASP A 7 -24.38 -48.48 8.07
C ASP A 7 -25.07 -47.27 8.74
N PHE A 8 -24.93 -47.08 10.06
CA PHE A 8 -25.55 -45.94 10.76
C PHE A 8 -24.71 -44.66 10.66
N LEU A 9 -23.41 -44.77 10.47
CA LEU A 9 -22.49 -43.64 10.35
C LEU A 9 -22.35 -43.15 8.90
N GLU A 10 -22.61 -43.99 7.91
CA GLU A 10 -22.60 -43.63 6.48
C GLU A 10 -23.39 -42.35 6.14
N PRO A 11 -24.63 -42.13 6.62
CA PRO A 11 -25.35 -40.89 6.36
C PRO A 11 -24.69 -39.66 7.00
N SER A 12 -24.04 -39.83 8.15
CA SER A 12 -23.31 -38.75 8.83
C SER A 12 -22.04 -38.37 8.06
N ILE A 13 -21.32 -39.37 7.53
CA ILE A 13 -20.10 -39.18 6.74
C ILE A 13 -20.46 -38.52 5.39
N LEU A 14 -21.52 -38.97 4.73
CA LEU A 14 -22.01 -38.36 3.49
C LEU A 14 -22.49 -36.91 3.70
N LEU A 15 -23.14 -36.63 4.83
CA LEU A 15 -23.54 -35.28 5.19
C LEU A 15 -22.31 -34.39 5.44
N GLU A 16 -21.28 -34.89 6.11
CA GLU A 16 -20.02 -34.16 6.31
C GLU A 16 -19.32 -33.86 4.98
N GLU A 17 -19.20 -34.85 4.09
CA GLU A 17 -18.55 -34.69 2.78
C GLU A 17 -19.29 -33.69 1.89
N THR A 18 -20.63 -33.73 1.88
CA THR A 18 -21.45 -32.78 1.13
C THR A 18 -21.34 -31.35 1.67
N HIS A 19 -21.38 -31.17 2.99
CA HIS A 19 -21.22 -29.86 3.62
C HIS A 19 -19.79 -29.31 3.44
N TYR A 20 -18.78 -30.18 3.46
CA TYR A 20 -17.40 -29.80 3.18
C TYR A 20 -17.24 -29.31 1.73
N GLY A 21 -17.75 -30.07 0.76
CA GLY A 21 -17.73 -29.68 -0.65
C GLY A 21 -18.50 -28.39 -0.90
N GLU A 22 -19.66 -28.22 -0.25
CA GLU A 22 -20.47 -27.00 -0.37
C GLU A 22 -19.76 -25.79 0.26
N GLY A 23 -19.20 -25.96 1.46
CA GLY A 23 -18.42 -24.93 2.13
C GLY A 23 -17.21 -24.49 1.31
N PHE A 24 -16.48 -25.45 0.71
CA PHE A 24 -15.37 -25.16 -0.20
C PHE A 24 -15.85 -24.36 -1.42
N ARG A 25 -16.93 -24.80 -2.08
CA ARG A 25 -17.47 -24.15 -3.28
C ARG A 25 -17.91 -22.71 -2.99
N ILE A 26 -18.65 -22.50 -1.91
CA ILE A 26 -19.10 -21.16 -1.48
C ILE A 26 -17.89 -20.30 -1.11
N GLY A 27 -16.96 -20.84 -0.34
CA GLY A 27 -15.75 -20.15 0.11
C GLY A 27 -14.88 -19.71 -1.08
N TYR A 28 -14.66 -20.59 -2.04
CA TYR A 28 -13.90 -20.31 -3.25
C TYR A 28 -14.57 -19.22 -4.11
N ALA A 29 -15.87 -19.34 -4.37
CA ALA A 29 -16.61 -18.36 -5.16
C ALA A 29 -16.62 -16.98 -4.48
N THR A 30 -16.85 -16.95 -3.16
CA THR A 30 -16.84 -15.72 -2.37
C THR A 30 -15.44 -15.09 -2.34
N GLY A 31 -14.40 -15.91 -2.11
CA GLY A 31 -13.01 -15.48 -2.05
C GLY A 31 -12.52 -14.88 -3.37
N LEU A 32 -12.96 -15.44 -4.50
CA LEU A 32 -12.62 -14.90 -5.82
C LEU A 32 -13.18 -13.49 -6.03
N VAL A 33 -14.44 -13.27 -5.62
CA VAL A 33 -15.10 -11.96 -5.73
C VAL A 33 -14.50 -10.96 -4.75
N SER A 34 -14.32 -11.35 -3.48
CA SER A 34 -13.78 -10.45 -2.46
C SER A 34 -12.31 -10.10 -2.72
N GLY A 35 -11.49 -11.08 -3.12
CA GLY A 35 -10.08 -10.86 -3.41
C GLY A 35 -9.87 -9.88 -4.57
N LYS A 36 -10.69 -9.95 -5.61
CA LYS A 36 -10.65 -8.97 -6.72
C LYS A 36 -10.96 -7.56 -6.24
N GLU A 37 -12.01 -7.39 -5.44
CA GLU A 37 -12.42 -6.07 -4.95
C GLU A 37 -11.44 -5.49 -3.93
N GLU A 38 -10.87 -6.33 -3.07
CA GLU A 38 -9.84 -5.92 -2.11
C GLU A 38 -8.55 -5.53 -2.81
N GLY A 39 -8.07 -6.32 -3.76
CA GLY A 39 -6.90 -6.00 -4.56
C GLY A 39 -7.06 -4.66 -5.30
N ARG A 40 -8.24 -4.42 -5.90
CA ARG A 40 -8.56 -3.14 -6.56
C ARG A 40 -8.53 -1.96 -5.59
N LYS A 41 -9.19 -2.09 -4.43
CA LYS A 41 -9.22 -1.03 -3.40
C LYS A 41 -7.83 -0.73 -2.87
N LEU A 42 -7.05 -1.77 -2.59
CA LEU A 42 -5.69 -1.64 -2.11
C LEU A 42 -4.81 -0.94 -3.14
N GLY A 43 -4.80 -1.42 -4.38
CA GLY A 43 -4.01 -0.80 -5.45
C GLY A 43 -4.34 0.67 -5.66
N LEU A 44 -5.63 1.03 -5.63
CA LEU A 44 -6.05 2.43 -5.73
C LEU A 44 -5.55 3.27 -4.55
N ASN A 45 -5.71 2.77 -3.31
CA ASN A 45 -5.27 3.48 -2.11
C ASN A 45 -3.74 3.68 -2.11
N MET A 46 -3.00 2.63 -2.45
CA MET A 46 -1.54 2.67 -2.52
C MET A 46 -1.05 3.63 -3.61
N GLY A 47 -1.64 3.55 -4.81
CA GLY A 47 -1.33 4.44 -5.92
C GLY A 47 -1.62 5.90 -5.59
N PHE A 48 -2.74 6.19 -4.92
CA PHE A 48 -3.07 7.54 -4.48
C PHE A 48 -2.05 8.08 -3.47
N GLN A 49 -1.65 7.30 -2.47
CA GLN A 49 -0.65 7.72 -1.48
C GLN A 49 0.70 8.06 -2.13
N VAL A 50 1.17 7.20 -3.04
CA VAL A 50 2.42 7.45 -3.77
C VAL A 50 2.28 8.68 -4.67
N GLY A 51 1.17 8.80 -5.41
CA GLY A 51 0.91 9.94 -6.28
C GLY A 51 0.80 11.27 -5.53
N GLU A 52 0.15 11.28 -4.36
CA GLU A 52 0.05 12.44 -3.48
C GLU A 52 1.44 12.88 -3.00
N GLU A 53 2.28 11.94 -2.57
CA GLU A 53 3.63 12.23 -2.11
C GLU A 53 4.52 12.77 -3.25
N LEU A 54 4.46 12.15 -4.43
CA LEU A 54 5.19 12.65 -5.61
C LEU A 54 4.71 14.04 -6.04
N GLY A 55 3.39 14.25 -6.08
CA GLY A 55 2.80 15.54 -6.44
C GLY A 55 3.19 16.65 -5.45
N PHE A 56 3.22 16.34 -4.14
CA PHE A 56 3.73 17.25 -3.13
C PHE A 56 5.19 17.63 -3.41
N TYR A 57 6.07 16.66 -3.67
CA TYR A 57 7.47 16.95 -3.97
C TYR A 57 7.66 17.75 -5.27
N GLN A 58 6.91 17.43 -6.31
CA GLN A 58 6.93 18.20 -7.56
C GLN A 58 6.52 19.66 -7.33
N SER A 59 5.46 19.89 -6.56
CA SER A 59 5.00 21.25 -6.27
C SER A 59 6.05 22.09 -5.51
N CYS A 60 6.77 21.48 -4.57
CA CYS A 60 7.88 22.17 -3.89
C CYS A 60 9.02 22.49 -4.85
N LEU A 61 9.39 21.55 -5.73
CA LEU A 61 10.42 21.77 -6.74
C LEU A 61 10.05 22.95 -7.66
N ASP A 62 8.81 23.01 -8.14
CA ASP A 62 8.34 24.09 -9.01
C ASP A 62 8.46 25.45 -8.32
N VAL A 63 8.08 25.54 -7.04
CA VAL A 63 8.20 26.76 -6.24
C VAL A 63 9.66 27.16 -6.04
N TRP A 64 10.55 26.22 -5.70
CA TRP A 64 11.97 26.52 -5.53
C TRP A 64 12.63 26.93 -6.85
N ILE A 65 12.35 26.25 -7.95
CA ILE A 65 12.87 26.61 -9.27
C ILE A 65 12.38 28.01 -9.68
N ALA A 66 11.10 28.32 -9.48
CA ALA A 66 10.56 29.65 -9.73
C ALA A 66 11.22 30.73 -8.86
N ALA A 67 11.45 30.45 -7.58
CA ALA A 67 12.13 31.38 -6.67
C ALA A 67 13.57 31.68 -7.12
N ASP A 68 14.31 30.68 -7.60
CA ASP A 68 15.67 30.87 -8.13
C ASP A 68 15.68 31.66 -9.44
N HIS A 69 14.66 31.49 -10.29
CA HIS A 69 14.53 32.28 -11.51
C HIS A 69 14.20 33.76 -11.22
N ILE A 70 13.36 34.04 -10.23
CA ILE A 70 13.01 35.41 -9.84
C ILE A 70 14.20 36.11 -9.16
N ASN A 71 14.93 35.37 -8.32
CA ASN A 71 16.12 35.86 -7.63
C ASN A 71 17.26 34.88 -7.84
N HIS A 72 18.11 35.16 -8.84
CA HIS A 72 19.24 34.31 -9.24
C HIS A 72 20.25 34.00 -8.12
N GLY A 73 20.21 34.73 -7.00
CA GLY A 73 21.02 34.49 -5.80
C GLY A 73 20.24 33.94 -4.60
N ALA A 74 18.99 33.50 -4.79
CA ALA A 74 18.15 33.00 -3.70
C ALA A 74 18.76 31.76 -3.01
N PHE A 75 19.46 30.93 -3.77
CA PHE A 75 20.04 29.68 -3.27
C PHE A 75 21.52 29.55 -3.60
N SER A 76 22.26 28.86 -2.73
CA SER A 76 23.65 28.48 -2.97
C SER A 76 23.75 27.42 -4.08
N ASP A 77 24.91 27.32 -4.76
CA ASP A 77 25.14 26.31 -5.80
C ASP A 77 24.92 24.88 -5.31
N ARG A 78 25.30 24.61 -4.05
CA ARG A 78 25.06 23.31 -3.40
C ARG A 78 23.57 22.99 -3.32
N MET A 79 22.75 24.00 -3.04
CA MET A 79 21.31 23.87 -2.93
C MET A 79 20.67 23.65 -4.30
N LYS A 80 21.05 24.45 -5.31
CA LYS A 80 20.60 24.28 -6.70
C LYS A 80 20.88 22.87 -7.22
N LYS A 81 22.10 22.37 -6.98
CA LYS A 81 22.47 20.99 -7.32
C LYS A 81 21.62 19.92 -6.62
N ASN A 82 21.25 20.15 -5.35
CA ASN A 82 20.35 19.22 -4.65
C ASN A 82 18.93 19.24 -5.23
N ILE A 83 18.41 20.42 -5.60
CA ILE A 83 17.11 20.60 -6.27
C ILE A 83 17.12 19.87 -7.61
N GLU A 84 18.13 20.07 -8.45
CA GLU A 84 18.28 19.39 -9.75
C GLU A 84 18.31 17.86 -9.60
N GLN A 85 19.10 17.35 -8.65
CA GLN A 85 19.17 15.92 -8.38
C GLN A 85 17.84 15.36 -7.88
N MET A 86 17.11 16.11 -7.06
CA MET A 86 15.79 15.69 -6.61
C MET A 86 14.79 15.69 -7.76
N ALA A 87 14.79 16.72 -8.61
CA ALA A 87 13.93 16.79 -9.80
C ALA A 87 14.19 15.63 -10.77
N ALA A 88 15.46 15.26 -10.98
CA ALA A 88 15.81 14.10 -11.79
C ALA A 88 15.21 12.80 -11.22
N LEU A 89 15.26 12.61 -9.89
CA LEU A 89 14.69 11.44 -9.24
C LEU A 89 13.16 11.38 -9.32
N VAL A 90 12.48 12.52 -9.16
CA VAL A 90 11.01 12.60 -9.30
C VAL A 90 10.59 12.29 -10.73
N THR A 91 11.27 12.86 -11.73
CA THR A 91 10.97 12.61 -13.16
C THR A 91 11.27 11.17 -13.58
N SER A 92 12.31 10.55 -13.02
CA SER A 92 12.66 9.17 -13.35
C SER A 92 11.85 8.12 -12.58
N TYR A 93 10.86 8.53 -11.77
CA TYR A 93 10.09 7.60 -10.96
C TYR A 93 9.20 6.72 -11.85
N PRO A 94 9.30 5.37 -11.79
CA PRO A 94 8.60 4.48 -12.70
C PRO A 94 7.14 4.28 -12.27
N ILE A 95 6.27 5.25 -12.59
CA ILE A 95 4.83 5.20 -12.26
C ILE A 95 4.11 4.07 -13.03
N GLU A 96 4.58 3.75 -14.24
CA GLU A 96 3.97 2.74 -15.13
C GLU A 96 4.36 1.30 -14.79
N ASP A 97 5.39 1.11 -13.96
CA ASP A 97 5.91 -0.21 -13.58
C ASP A 97 5.90 -0.36 -12.04
N PRO A 98 4.72 -0.56 -11.42
CA PRO A 98 4.58 -0.58 -9.96
C PRO A 98 5.26 -1.77 -9.27
N GLU A 99 5.69 -2.78 -10.03
CA GLU A 99 6.41 -3.96 -9.53
C GLU A 99 7.93 -3.78 -9.56
N ASN A 100 8.41 -2.63 -10.04
CA ASN A 100 9.83 -2.33 -10.12
C ASN A 100 10.47 -2.33 -8.73
N GLU A 101 11.47 -3.20 -8.53
CA GLU A 101 12.15 -3.37 -7.25
C GLU A 101 12.83 -2.07 -6.75
N GLN A 102 13.14 -1.13 -7.66
CA GLN A 102 13.82 0.11 -7.33
C GLN A 102 12.89 1.22 -6.84
N ILE A 103 11.57 1.08 -6.97
CA ILE A 103 10.56 2.10 -6.58
C ILE A 103 10.77 2.58 -5.14
N GLN A 104 10.98 1.65 -4.21
CA GLN A 104 11.16 1.97 -2.80
C GLN A 104 12.50 2.69 -2.56
N GLU A 105 13.55 2.29 -3.28
CA GLU A 105 14.86 2.92 -3.20
C GLU A 105 14.82 4.37 -3.75
N ILE A 106 14.22 4.58 -4.92
CA ILE A 106 14.06 5.90 -5.53
C ILE A 106 13.23 6.81 -4.62
N MET A 107 12.11 6.33 -4.10
CA MET A 107 11.29 7.09 -3.14
C MET A 107 12.10 7.47 -1.88
N GLY A 108 12.90 6.53 -1.35
CA GLY A 108 13.82 6.80 -0.24
C GLY A 108 14.83 7.90 -0.55
N LYS A 109 15.39 7.92 -1.77
CA LYS A 109 16.31 8.96 -2.24
C LYS A 109 15.61 10.32 -2.37
N ILE A 110 14.38 10.37 -2.90
CA ILE A 110 13.58 11.60 -3.00
C ILE A 110 13.32 12.17 -1.59
N ARG A 111 12.81 11.36 -0.66
CA ARG A 111 12.57 11.76 0.74
C ARG A 111 13.85 12.27 1.44
N LEU A 112 14.99 11.63 1.18
CA LEU A 112 16.27 12.07 1.74
C LEU A 112 16.70 13.43 1.16
N LYS A 113 16.61 13.62 -0.15
CA LYS A 113 16.92 14.90 -0.79
C LYS A 113 16.03 16.02 -0.29
N PHE A 114 14.73 15.76 -0.18
CA PHE A 114 13.77 16.71 0.37
C PHE A 114 14.19 17.19 1.76
N ARG A 115 14.53 16.28 2.68
CA ARG A 115 15.00 16.64 4.04
C ARG A 115 16.28 17.49 4.03
N ILE A 116 17.22 17.19 3.12
CA ILE A 116 18.45 17.98 2.99
C ILE A 116 18.14 19.41 2.53
N ILE A 117 17.25 19.54 1.56
CA ILE A 117 16.83 20.82 0.97
C ILE A 117 16.06 21.65 2.01
N THR A 118 15.07 21.09 2.68
CA THR A 118 14.28 21.80 3.70
C THR A 118 15.13 22.22 4.90
N ALA A 119 16.06 21.37 5.34
CA ALA A 119 17.04 21.73 6.37
C ALA A 119 17.95 22.89 5.93
N SER A 120 18.35 22.93 4.66
CA SER A 120 19.17 24.02 4.11
C SER A 120 18.42 25.36 4.04
N LEU A 121 17.10 25.31 3.88
CA LEU A 121 16.22 26.49 3.88
C LEU A 121 15.80 26.95 5.27
N GLY A 122 16.03 26.14 6.31
CA GLY A 122 15.54 26.41 7.66
C GLY A 122 14.01 26.38 7.78
N VAL A 123 13.31 25.82 6.79
CA VAL A 123 11.84 25.73 6.78
C VAL A 123 11.38 24.34 7.21
N LYS A 124 10.36 24.29 8.04
CA LYS A 124 9.71 23.04 8.42
C LYS A 124 8.58 22.73 7.43
N LEU A 125 8.94 22.10 6.31
CA LEU A 125 7.96 21.53 5.39
C LEU A 125 7.81 20.04 5.69
N GLU A 126 6.59 19.63 6.01
CA GLU A 126 6.25 18.23 6.27
C GLU A 126 5.21 17.77 5.24
N HIS A 127 5.47 16.64 4.59
CA HIS A 127 4.43 15.93 3.86
C HIS A 127 3.48 15.32 4.91
N GLY A 128 2.23 15.80 4.94
CA GLY A 128 1.24 15.41 5.95
C GLY A 128 0.73 13.97 5.86
N GLY A 129 1.09 13.23 4.80
CA GLY A 129 0.73 11.84 4.58
C GLY A 129 1.50 10.90 5.51
N GLN A 130 1.12 10.82 6.78
CA GLN A 130 1.66 9.79 7.66
C GLN A 130 1.19 8.40 7.21
N SER A 131 2.14 7.62 6.66
CA SER A 131 2.57 6.23 6.95
C SER A 131 1.67 5.25 7.76
N LYS A 132 0.69 5.69 8.55
CA LYS A 132 -0.17 4.83 9.37
C LYS A 132 -1.06 3.91 8.52
N SER A 133 -1.50 4.35 7.34
CA SER A 133 -2.33 3.52 6.45
C SER A 133 -1.57 2.36 5.81
N LEU A 134 -0.27 2.51 5.56
CA LEU A 134 0.57 1.48 4.93
C LEU A 134 0.72 0.25 5.82
N LYS A 135 1.02 0.45 7.11
CA LYS A 135 1.13 -0.67 8.07
C LYS A 135 -0.22 -1.36 8.27
N GLN A 136 -1.30 -0.60 8.39
CA GLN A 136 -2.63 -1.15 8.57
C GLN A 136 -3.11 -1.96 7.35
N GLY A 137 -2.82 -1.50 6.13
CA GLY A 137 -3.18 -2.22 4.91
C GLY A 137 -2.43 -3.55 4.74
N PHE A 138 -1.14 -3.58 5.09
CA PHE A 138 -0.35 -4.82 5.11
C PHE A 138 -0.82 -5.78 6.22
N GLU A 139 -1.08 -5.29 7.44
CA GLU A 139 -1.62 -6.12 8.52
C GLU A 139 -2.99 -6.72 8.18
N ASP A 140 -3.87 -5.93 7.56
CA ASP A 140 -5.18 -6.40 7.10
C ASP A 140 -5.02 -7.49 6.01
N LEU A 141 -4.06 -7.37 5.08
CA LEU A 141 -3.73 -8.40 4.08
C LEU A 141 -3.14 -9.68 4.67
N TYR A 142 -2.22 -9.56 5.62
CA TYR A 142 -1.64 -10.72 6.32
C TYR A 142 -2.72 -11.49 7.10
N ALA A 143 -3.72 -10.79 7.65
CA ALA A 143 -4.86 -11.42 8.31
C ALA A 143 -5.79 -12.14 7.31
N VAL A 144 -5.98 -11.58 6.10
CA VAL A 144 -6.74 -12.24 5.01
C VAL A 144 -6.03 -13.51 4.54
N SER A 145 -4.73 -13.42 4.24
CA SER A 145 -3.94 -14.54 3.70
C SER A 145 -3.78 -15.71 4.68
N ASN A 146 -3.85 -15.46 5.99
CA ASN A 146 -3.72 -16.49 7.03
C ASN A 146 -5.09 -16.99 7.55
N GLY A 147 -6.18 -16.81 6.81
CA GLY A 147 -7.49 -17.36 7.17
C GLY A 147 -8.19 -16.70 8.35
N HIS A 148 -7.68 -15.58 8.87
CA HIS A 148 -8.31 -14.81 9.96
C HIS A 148 -9.43 -13.88 9.46
N TYR A 149 -9.79 -13.95 8.19
CA TYR A 149 -10.74 -13.05 7.53
C TYR A 149 -12.11 -13.00 8.22
N ILE A 150 -12.60 -14.15 8.69
CA ILE A 150 -13.86 -14.26 9.43
C ILE A 150 -13.79 -13.56 10.78
N ASP A 151 -12.67 -13.70 11.50
CA ASP A 151 -12.45 -13.13 12.84
C ASP A 151 -12.26 -11.60 12.80
N VAL A 152 -11.55 -11.09 11.78
CA VAL A 152 -11.35 -9.64 11.59
C VAL A 152 -12.65 -8.93 11.25
N LYS A 153 -13.50 -9.50 10.38
CA LYS A 153 -14.84 -8.92 10.09
C LYS A 153 -15.79 -9.09 11.27
N PHE A 154 -15.76 -10.20 12.00
CA PHE A 154 -16.58 -10.40 13.20
C PHE A 154 -16.25 -9.36 14.28
N ARG A 155 -14.96 -9.12 14.54
CA ARG A 155 -14.49 -8.15 15.54
C ARG A 155 -14.75 -6.70 15.14
N LYS A 156 -14.66 -6.36 13.85
CA LYS A 156 -15.03 -5.02 13.35
C LYS A 156 -16.56 -4.79 13.36
N SER A 157 -17.38 -5.83 13.21
CA SER A 157 -18.85 -5.72 13.22
C SER A 157 -19.48 -5.75 14.62
N TRP A 158 -18.76 -6.27 15.62
CA TRP A 158 -19.18 -6.29 17.03
C TRP A 158 -18.01 -5.76 17.87
N GLY A 159 -17.98 -4.44 18.09
CA GLY A 159 -16.86 -3.76 18.72
C GLY A 159 -16.42 -4.38 20.05
N ARG A 160 -15.21 -4.92 20.05
CA ARG A 160 -14.36 -5.13 21.24
C ARG A 160 -12.91 -4.78 20.94
#